data_AF-A0A9D6WL74-F1
#
_entry.id   AF-A0A9D6WL74-F1
#
_cell.length_a   1.000
_cell.length_b   1.000
_cell.length_c   1.000
_cell.angle_alpha   90.00
_cell.angle_beta   90.00
_cell.angle_gamma   90.00
#
_symmetry.space_group_name_H-M   'P 1'
#
loop_
_entity.id
_entity.type
_entity.pdbx_description
1 polymer ?
#
loop_
_entity_poly.entity_id
_entity_poly.type
_entity_poly.pdbx_seq_one_letter_code
_entity_poly.pdbx_strand_id
1 'polypeptide(L)'
;MDDEMLKVNILTITVAGFLMLLTGVLLYLFRNSVSENIRFFLPIPPLGVAAYIFVFNLFNYYRGDLPGTVWDTTRELLYSAVASGIVFCVFITANVAITYWLKKIF
;
A
#
# COMPACT_ATOMS: atom_id res chain seq x y z
N MET A 1 23.87 17.87 -8.72
CA MET A 1 23.33 17.25 -7.49
C MET A 1 22.09 17.99 -7.01
N ASP A 2 22.16 19.30 -6.75
CA ASP A 2 21.00 20.08 -6.30
C ASP A 2 19.84 20.13 -7.31
N ASP A 3 20.15 20.29 -8.60
CA ASP A 3 19.14 20.40 -9.66
C ASP A 3 18.43 19.06 -9.94
N GLU A 4 19.13 17.93 -9.75
CA GLU A 4 18.54 16.59 -9.89
C GLU A 4 17.64 16.24 -8.70
N MET A 5 18.10 16.52 -7.47
CA MET A 5 17.25 16.35 -6.28
C MET A 5 16.00 17.22 -6.34
N LEU A 6 16.10 18.45 -6.84
CA LEU A 6 14.96 19.34 -7.02
C LEU A 6 13.94 18.76 -8.02
N LYS A 7 14.40 18.26 -9.18
CA LYS A 7 13.55 17.62 -10.19
C LYS A 7 12.84 16.38 -9.64
N VAL A 8 13.56 15.51 -8.93
CA VAL A 8 12.98 14.32 -8.30
C VAL A 8 11.92 14.71 -7.27
N ASN A 9 12.20 15.68 -6.39
CA ASN A 9 11.25 16.13 -5.39
C ASN A 9 9.98 16.72 -6.01
N ILE A 10 10.11 17.57 -7.04
CA ILE A 10 8.95 18.14 -7.75
C ILE A 10 8.13 17.03 -8.41
N LEU A 11 8.79 16.04 -9.03
CA LEU A 11 8.12 14.90 -9.64
C LEU A 11 7.37 14.07 -8.59
N THR A 12 8.02 13.76 -7.47
CA THR A 12 7.40 13.02 -6.34
C THR A 12 6.20 13.75 -5.78
N ILE A 13 6.30 15.06 -5.54
CA ILE A 13 5.17 15.89 -5.05
C ILE A 13 4.02 15.88 -6.06
N THR A 14 4.33 16.03 -7.35
CA THR A 14 3.31 16.06 -8.41
C THR A 14 2.58 14.73 -8.52
N VAL A 15 3.33 13.61 -8.51
CA VAL A 15 2.76 12.25 -8.56
C VAL A 15 1.94 11.96 -7.30
N ALA A 16 2.45 12.30 -6.11
CA ALA A 16 1.73 12.12 -4.86
C ALA A 16 0.43 12.95 -4.83
N GLY A 17 0.50 14.22 -5.27
CA GLY A 17 -0.66 15.10 -5.41
C GLY A 17 -1.71 14.53 -6.35
N PHE A 18 -1.29 14.02 -7.51
CA PHE A 18 -2.18 13.38 -8.47
C PHE A 18 -2.84 12.11 -7.90
N LEU A 19 -2.08 11.26 -7.22
CA LEU A 19 -2.61 10.05 -6.57
C LEU A 19 -3.59 10.39 -5.45
N MET A 20 -3.32 11.43 -4.65
CA MET A 20 -4.26 11.92 -3.63
C MET A 20 -5.56 12.42 -4.26
N LEU A 21 -5.47 13.17 -5.36
CA LEU A 21 -6.65 13.63 -6.10
C LEU A 21 -7.47 12.45 -6.63
N LEU A 22 -6.82 11.48 -7.27
CA LEU A 22 -7.49 10.29 -7.81
C LEU A 22 -8.14 9.47 -6.69
N THR A 23 -7.48 9.33 -5.55
CA THR A 23 -8.03 8.68 -4.35
C THR A 23 -9.26 9.42 -3.84
N GLY A 24 -9.20 10.76 -3.75
CA GLY A 24 -10.32 11.59 -3.33
C GLY A 24 -11.53 11.47 -4.27
N VAL A 25 -11.31 11.45 -5.59
CA VAL A 25 -12.36 11.26 -6.59
C VAL A 25 -13.02 9.88 -6.44
N LEU A 26 -12.23 8.82 -6.28
CA LEU A 26 -12.77 7.47 -6.05
C LEU A 26 -13.59 7.42 -4.76
N LEU A 27 -13.08 7.96 -3.65
CA LEU A 27 -13.82 8.00 -2.39
C LEU A 27 -15.12 8.81 -2.50
N TYR A 28 -15.14 9.89 -3.29
CA TYR A 28 -16.33 10.68 -3.53
C TYR A 28 -17.39 9.91 -4.33
N LEU A 29 -16.99 9.25 -5.43
CA LEU A 29 -17.90 8.47 -6.27
C LEU A 29 -18.46 7.24 -5.54
N PHE A 30 -17.64 6.58 -4.73
CA PHE A 30 -18.01 5.37 -3.98
C PHE A 30 -18.42 5.64 -2.52
N ARG A 31 -18.72 6.89 -2.16
CA ARG A 31 -18.91 7.31 -0.75
C ARG A 31 -19.89 6.43 0.04
N ASN A 32 -21.01 6.02 -0.58
CA ASN A 32 -22.05 5.22 0.08
C ASN A 32 -21.54 3.80 0.38
N SER A 33 -20.85 3.18 -0.58
CA SER A 33 -20.25 1.86 -0.40
C SER A 33 -19.11 1.88 0.62
N VAL A 34 -18.30 2.95 0.64
CA VAL A 34 -17.22 3.13 1.62
C VAL A 34 -17.79 3.30 3.03
N SER A 35 -18.85 4.11 3.21
CA SER A 35 -19.44 4.32 4.54
C SER A 35 -19.99 3.04 5.17
N GLU A 36 -20.64 2.18 4.37
CA GLU A 36 -21.16 0.89 4.84
C GLU A 36 -20.05 -0.10 5.20
N ASN A 37 -18.87 0.05 4.59
CA ASN A 37 -17.77 -0.91 4.63
C ASN A 37 -16.51 -0.35 5.29
N ILE A 38 -16.61 0.76 6.04
CA ILE A 38 -15.46 1.52 6.57
C ILE A 38 -14.50 0.67 7.43
N ARG A 39 -15.04 -0.37 8.08
CA ARG A 39 -14.26 -1.36 8.84
C ARG A 39 -13.14 -2.02 8.03
N PHE A 40 -13.34 -2.17 6.72
CA PHE A 40 -12.35 -2.75 5.81
C PHE A 40 -11.31 -1.73 5.33
N PHE A 41 -11.57 -0.44 5.52
CA PHE A 41 -10.66 0.65 5.20
C PHE A 41 -9.77 1.06 6.40
N LEU A 42 -10.15 0.71 7.63
CA LEU A 42 -9.34 0.91 8.84
C LEU A 42 -7.88 0.39 8.77
N PRO A 43 -7.56 -0.71 8.05
CA PRO A 43 -6.19 -1.18 7.91
C PRO A 43 -5.35 -0.41 6.89
N ILE A 44 -5.92 0.52 6.12
CA ILE A 44 -5.17 1.24 5.06
C ILE A 44 -3.98 2.04 5.63
N PRO A 45 -4.11 2.80 6.74
CA PRO A 45 -2.96 3.51 7.31
C PRO A 45 -1.80 2.59 7.71
N PRO A 46 -1.97 1.51 8.50
CA PRO A 46 -0.85 0.61 8.82
C PRO A 46 -0.30 -0.13 7.59
N LEU A 47 -1.12 -0.42 6.57
CA LEU A 47 -0.62 -0.95 5.29
C LEU A 47 0.31 0.04 4.57
N GLY A 48 -0.03 1.33 4.57
CA GLY A 48 0.83 2.38 4.02
C GLY A 48 2.18 2.47 4.74
N VAL A 49 2.17 2.37 6.07
CA VAL A 49 3.39 2.33 6.89
C VAL A 49 4.24 1.11 6.55
N ALA A 50 3.64 -0.08 6.45
CA ALA A 50 4.36 -1.31 6.10
C ALA A 50 4.99 -1.23 4.70
N ALA A 51 4.28 -0.67 3.72
CA ALA A 51 4.77 -0.48 2.37
C ALA A 51 6.00 0.45 2.32
N TYR A 52 5.96 1.58 3.03
CA TYR A 52 7.12 2.48 3.11
C TYR A 52 8.32 1.82 3.79
N ILE A 53 8.11 1.11 4.91
CA ILE A 53 9.19 0.37 5.59
C ILE A 53 9.80 -0.69 4.67
N PHE A 54 8.98 -1.40 3.89
CA PHE A 54 9.46 -2.38 2.92
C PHE A 54 10.37 -1.74 1.86
N VAL A 55 9.91 -0.65 1.22
CA VAL A 55 10.72 0.06 0.21
C VAL A 55 11.99 0.62 0.85
N PHE A 56 11.90 1.21 2.03
CA PHE A 56 13.07 1.71 2.76
C PHE A 56 14.10 0.60 3.02
N ASN A 57 13.65 -0.56 3.50
CA ASN A 57 14.54 -1.70 3.77
C ASN A 57 15.15 -2.29 2.49
N LEU A 58 14.39 -2.32 1.39
CA LEU A 58 14.88 -2.75 0.08
C LEU A 58 16.04 -1.86 -0.37
N PHE A 59 15.83 -0.54 -0.42
CA PHE A 59 16.89 0.40 -0.82
C PHE A 59 18.07 0.38 0.15
N ASN A 60 17.83 0.22 1.46
CA ASN A 60 18.92 0.10 2.43
C ASN A 60 19.79 -1.15 2.18
N TYR A 61 19.16 -2.29 1.84
CA TYR A 61 19.89 -3.52 1.50
C TYR A 61 20.76 -3.37 0.25
N TYR A 62 20.27 -2.65 -0.76
CA TYR A 62 21.00 -2.36 -2.00
C TYR A 62 21.85 -1.07 -1.93
N ARG A 63 22.13 -0.54 -0.73
CA ARG A 63 22.96 0.67 -0.52
C ARG A 63 22.48 1.92 -1.27
N GLY A 64 21.18 2.04 -1.49
CA GLY A 64 20.55 3.14 -2.21
C GLY A 64 20.49 2.94 -3.73
N ASP A 65 21.02 1.84 -4.26
CA ASP A 65 20.89 1.47 -5.67
C ASP A 65 19.64 0.62 -5.92
N LEU A 66 19.18 0.61 -7.16
CA LEU A 66 18.10 -0.27 -7.61
C LEU A 66 18.56 -1.74 -7.59
N PRO A 67 17.70 -2.69 -7.19
CA PRO A 67 17.96 -4.10 -7.39
C PRO A 67 17.99 -4.42 -8.89
N GLY A 68 19.19 -4.46 -9.45
CA GLY A 68 19.41 -4.80 -10.85
C GLY A 68 18.81 -3.79 -11.83
N THR A 69 18.13 -4.27 -12.87
CA THR A 69 17.46 -3.39 -13.83
C THR A 69 16.09 -2.93 -13.31
N VAL A 70 15.60 -1.77 -13.79
CA VAL A 70 14.28 -1.21 -13.43
C VAL A 70 13.16 -2.24 -13.61
N TRP A 71 13.30 -3.13 -14.60
CA TRP A 71 12.35 -4.22 -14.87
C TRP A 71 12.35 -5.29 -13.78
N ASP A 72 13.52 -5.67 -13.28
CA ASP A 72 13.67 -6.64 -12.19
C ASP A 72 13.06 -6.10 -10.90
N THR A 73 13.36 -4.83 -10.57
CA THR A 73 12.77 -4.13 -9.42
C THR A 73 11.24 -4.09 -9.51
N THR A 74 10.70 -3.74 -10.68
CA THR A 74 9.25 -3.70 -10.90
C THR A 74 8.63 -5.08 -10.73
N ARG A 75 9.28 -6.12 -11.24
CA ARG A 75 8.82 -7.51 -11.13
C ARG A 75 8.83 -8.00 -9.69
N GLU A 76 9.88 -7.71 -8.93
CA GLU A 76 9.96 -8.03 -7.50
C GLU A 76 8.87 -7.31 -6.70
N LEU A 77 8.67 -6.00 -6.94
CA LEU A 77 7.60 -5.23 -6.31
C LEU A 77 6.23 -5.83 -6.59
N LEU A 78 5.97 -6.27 -7.82
CA LEU A 78 4.70 -6.88 -8.22
C LEU A 78 4.50 -8.24 -7.55
N TYR A 79 5.54 -9.09 -7.48
CA TYR A 79 5.46 -10.36 -6.75
C TYR A 79 5.25 -10.14 -5.25
N SER A 80 5.96 -9.19 -4.64
CA SER A 80 5.77 -8.83 -3.23
C SER A 80 4.38 -8.26 -2.96
N ALA A 81 3.83 -7.46 -3.88
CA ALA A 81 2.46 -6.95 -3.79
C ALA A 81 1.41 -8.08 -3.88
N VAL A 82 1.59 -9.03 -4.80
CA VAL A 82 0.72 -10.20 -4.91
C VAL A 82 0.83 -11.09 -3.67
N ALA A 83 2.05 -11.40 -3.22
CA ALA A 83 2.28 -12.22 -2.04
C ALA A 83 1.70 -11.59 -0.77
N SER A 84 1.92 -10.28 -0.56
CA SER A 84 1.32 -9.55 0.56
C SER A 84 -0.20 -9.48 0.46
N GLY A 85 -0.76 -9.30 -0.74
CA GLY A 85 -2.20 -9.37 -0.98
C GLY A 85 -2.80 -10.72 -0.60
N ILE A 86 -2.15 -11.83 -0.95
CA ILE A 86 -2.57 -13.19 -0.57
C ILE A 86 -2.55 -13.35 0.96
N VAL A 87 -1.45 -12.98 1.62
CA VAL A 87 -1.32 -13.05 3.07
C VAL A 87 -2.40 -12.21 3.76
N PHE A 88 -2.69 -11.02 3.23
CA PHE A 88 -3.73 -10.14 3.75
C PHE A 88 -5.13 -10.76 3.60
N CYS A 89 -5.44 -11.36 2.45
CA CYS A 89 -6.70 -12.10 2.25
C CYS A 89 -6.86 -13.24 3.26
N VAL A 90 -5.79 -14.00 3.53
CA VAL A 90 -5.80 -15.06 4.54
C VAL A 90 -6.05 -14.48 5.93
N PHE A 91 -5.37 -13.39 6.29
CA PHE A 91 -5.54 -12.72 7.58
C PHE A 91 -6.96 -12.18 7.79
N ILE A 92 -7.56 -11.55 6.78
CA ILE A 92 -8.94 -11.06 6.83
C ILE A 92 -9.92 -12.22 6.98
N THR A 93 -9.74 -13.29 6.21
CA THR A 93 -10.58 -14.49 6.30
C THR A 93 -10.53 -15.11 7.69
N ALA A 94 -9.32 -15.22 8.26
CA ALA A 94 -9.13 -15.72 9.63
C ALA A 94 -9.84 -14.81 10.66
N ASN A 95 -9.70 -13.49 10.55
CA ASN A 95 -10.39 -12.54 11.44
C ASN A 95 -11.92 -12.66 11.36
N VAL A 96 -12.47 -12.78 10.16
CA VAL A 96 -13.91 -12.97 9.97
C VAL A 96 -14.37 -14.28 10.60
N ALA A 97 -13.62 -15.38 10.38
CA ALA A 97 -13.93 -16.68 10.98
C ALA A 97 -13.90 -16.64 12.52
N ILE A 98 -12.89 -16.01 13.11
CA ILE A 98 -12.78 -15.84 14.57
C ILE A 98 -13.95 -15.01 15.10
N THR A 99 -14.28 -13.90 14.44
CA THR A 99 -15.38 -13.03 14.85
C THR A 99 -16.72 -13.76 14.81
N TYR A 100 -16.94 -14.57 13.77
CA TYR A 100 -18.13 -15.40 13.64
C TYR A 100 -18.20 -16.48 14.74
N TRP A 101 -17.08 -17.12 15.05
CA TRP A 101 -16.98 -18.11 16.12
C TRP A 101 -17.28 -17.50 17.50
N LEU A 102 -16.72 -16.32 17.80
CA LEU A 102 -16.97 -15.60 19.04
C LEU A 102 -18.44 -15.18 19.19
N LYS A 103 -19.08 -14.70 18.10
CA LYS A 103 -20.52 -14.39 18.07
C LYS A 103 -21.45 -15.58 18.26
N LYS A 104 -20.95 -16.80 18.08
CA LYS A 104 -21.72 -18.03 18.33
C LYS A 104 -21.65 -18.45 19.80
N ILE A 105 -20.63 -17.97 20.52
CA ILE A 105 -20.35 -18.34 21.91
C ILE A 105 -20.95 -17.34 22.91
N PHE A 106 -20.92 -16.05 22.57
CA PHE A 106 -21.57 -14.96 23.32
C PHE A 106 -22.88 -14.54 22.64
#